data_AF-A0A2E8GRV3-F1
#
_entry.id   AF-A0A2E8GRV3-F1
#
_cell.length_a   1.000
_cell.length_b   1.000
_cell.length_c   1.000
_cell.angle_alpha   90.00
_cell.angle_beta   90.00
_cell.angle_gamma   90.00
#
_symmetry.space_group_name_H-M   'P 1'
#
loop_
_entity.id
_entity.type
_entity.pdbx_description
1 polymer ?
#
loop_
_entity_poly.entity_id
_entity_poly.type
_entity_poly.pdbx_seq_one_letter_code
_entity_poly.pdbx_strand_id
1 'polypeptide(L)'
;MYPFVTEAYAQSAGGAGGTGGALVQFLPFILIFVIFYFLLIRPQQKQRKQHQQLLDNLKIGDKVVTASGIYASVIKLGDERVTLEIAPKVNVQIDRIQIARLADESARKAEKEQEQQDDKQEKKSGVFKLSSVKKKG
;
A
#
# COMPACT_ATOMS: atom_id res chain seq x y z
N MET A 1 3.91 -2.93 -52.78
CA MET A 1 4.00 -3.90 -51.67
C MET A 1 5.08 -3.37 -50.73
N TYR A 2 4.89 -2.49 -49.74
CA TYR A 2 3.86 -2.06 -48.76
C TYR A 2 3.89 -0.49 -48.69
N PRO A 3 2.91 0.27 -48.12
CA PRO A 3 2.28 0.03 -46.81
C PRO A 3 0.76 0.24 -46.74
N PHE A 4 0.11 -0.67 -46.03
CA PHE A 4 -1.15 -0.38 -45.33
C PHE A 4 -0.78 0.44 -44.11
N VAL A 5 -0.78 1.75 -44.28
CA VAL A 5 -1.03 2.64 -43.16
C VAL A 5 -2.53 2.56 -42.89
N THR A 6 -2.90 1.75 -41.91
CA THR A 6 -4.19 1.87 -41.26
C THR A 6 -4.23 3.28 -40.68
N GLU A 7 -5.01 4.15 -41.31
CA GLU A 7 -5.46 5.39 -40.68
C GLU A 7 -6.12 4.99 -39.37
N ALA A 8 -5.40 5.18 -38.27
CA ALA A 8 -5.97 5.15 -36.95
C ALA A 8 -6.93 6.34 -36.89
N TYR A 9 -8.20 6.09 -37.21
CA TYR A 9 -9.29 7.00 -36.91
C TYR A 9 -9.32 7.13 -35.37
N ALA A 10 -8.52 8.06 -34.86
CA ALA A 10 -8.83 8.76 -33.63
C ALA A 10 -10.11 9.54 -33.92
N GLN A 11 -11.24 8.84 -33.82
CA GLN A 11 -12.56 9.42 -34.00
C GLN A 11 -12.75 10.42 -32.86
N SER A 12 -12.36 11.67 -33.12
CA SER A 12 -12.75 12.81 -32.31
C SER A 12 -14.27 12.90 -32.43
N ALA A 13 -14.98 12.36 -31.45
CA ALA A 13 -16.37 12.69 -31.23
C ALA A 13 -16.45 14.22 -31.07
N GLY A 14 -17.13 14.87 -32.02
CA GLY A 14 -17.01 16.30 -32.27
C GLY A 14 -17.52 17.20 -31.14
N GLY A 15 -17.14 18.47 -31.22
CA GLY A 15 -17.76 19.54 -30.45
C GLY A 15 -16.88 20.77 -30.24
N ALA A 16 -17.01 21.72 -31.16
CA ALA A 16 -16.88 23.18 -31.02
C ALA A 16 -15.76 23.79 -30.15
N GLY A 17 -14.98 24.67 -30.79
CA GLY A 17 -14.00 25.55 -30.15
C GLY A 17 -14.61 26.39 -29.02
N GLY A 18 -13.95 26.29 -27.87
CA GLY A 18 -14.27 26.97 -26.62
C GLY A 18 -13.45 26.31 -25.51
N THR A 19 -13.25 26.97 -24.38
CA THR A 19 -12.54 26.42 -23.22
C THR A 19 -13.08 25.05 -22.75
N GLY A 20 -14.32 24.69 -23.13
CA GLY A 20 -14.90 23.35 -22.99
C GLY A 20 -14.28 22.28 -23.90
N GLY A 21 -13.84 22.61 -25.11
CA GLY A 21 -13.19 21.67 -26.04
C GLY A 21 -11.79 21.24 -25.59
N ALA A 22 -11.04 22.14 -24.94
CA ALA A 22 -9.75 21.80 -24.35
C ALA A 22 -9.91 20.80 -23.19
N LEU A 23 -10.89 21.01 -22.30
CA LEU A 23 -11.19 20.05 -21.22
C LEU A 23 -11.64 18.68 -21.76
N VAL A 24 -12.45 18.65 -22.82
CA VAL A 24 -12.87 17.40 -23.47
C VAL A 24 -11.70 16.67 -24.12
N GLN A 25 -10.72 17.39 -24.68
CA GLN A 25 -9.51 16.80 -25.25
C GLN A 25 -8.54 16.26 -24.19
N PHE A 26 -8.47 16.87 -23.00
CA PHE A 26 -7.68 16.37 -21.87
C PHE A 26 -8.41 15.31 -21.04
N LEU A 27 -9.73 15.15 -21.22
CA LEU A 27 -10.56 14.18 -20.52
C LEU A 27 -10.01 12.74 -20.53
N PRO A 28 -9.57 12.16 -21.68
CA PRO A 28 -8.99 10.81 -21.68
C PRO A 28 -7.68 10.72 -20.88
N PHE A 29 -6.83 11.76 -20.93
CA PHE A 29 -5.59 11.80 -20.16
C PHE A 29 -5.87 11.92 -18.65
N ILE A 30 -6.78 12.81 -18.25
CA ILE A 30 -7.19 12.98 -16.85
C ILE A 30 -7.79 11.69 -16.30
N LEU A 31 -8.63 11.00 -17.08
CA LEU A 31 -9.25 9.74 -16.67
C LEU A 31 -8.21 8.62 -16.47
N ILE A 32 -7.21 8.53 -17.35
CA ILE A 32 -6.08 7.61 -17.19
C ILE A 32 -5.26 7.96 -15.95
N PHE A 33 -4.93 9.24 -15.73
CA PHE A 33 -4.22 9.69 -14.54
C PHE A 33 -4.98 9.35 -13.25
N VAL A 34 -6.30 9.52 -13.23
CA VAL A 34 -7.13 9.16 -12.06
C VAL A 34 -7.06 7.65 -11.79
N ILE A 35 -7.14 6.80 -12.81
CA ILE A 35 -7.07 5.34 -12.64
C ILE A 35 -5.69 4.90 -12.14
N PHE A 36 -4.59 5.38 -12.74
CA PHE A 36 -3.23 5.05 -12.31
C PHE A 36 -2.93 5.59 -10.91
N TYR A 37 -3.38 6.81 -10.59
CA TYR A 37 -3.29 7.40 -9.26
C TYR A 37 -4.01 6.51 -8.23
N PHE A 38 -5.24 6.08 -8.53
CA PHE A 38 -6.03 5.27 -7.61
C PHE A 38 -5.45 3.87 -7.41
N LEU A 39 -4.85 3.28 -8.45
CA LEU A 39 -4.21 1.96 -8.38
C LEU A 39 -2.90 1.97 -7.59
N LEU A 40 -2.09 3.04 -7.66
CA LEU A 40 -0.75 3.07 -7.06
C LEU A 40 -0.71 3.71 -5.66
N ILE A 41 -1.52 4.75 -5.38
CA ILE A 41 -1.46 5.46 -4.09
C ILE A 41 -2.16 4.74 -2.94
N ARG A 42 -3.25 4.03 -3.22
CA ARG A 42 -3.98 3.25 -2.22
C ARG A 42 -3.16 2.09 -1.61
N PRO A 43 -2.44 1.25 -2.39
CA PRO A 43 -1.66 0.16 -1.80
C PRO A 43 -0.50 0.65 -0.92
N GLN A 44 0.06 1.84 -1.22
CA GLN A 44 1.23 2.33 -0.50
C GLN A 44 0.93 2.74 0.94
N GLN A 45 -0.24 3.32 1.21
CA GLN A 45 -0.62 3.71 2.57
C GLN A 45 -0.80 2.51 3.49
N LYS A 46 -1.30 1.38 2.95
CA LYS A 46 -1.53 0.16 3.71
C LYS A 46 -0.22 -0.44 4.21
N GLN A 47 0.80 -0.54 3.34
CA GLN A 47 2.11 -1.06 3.71
C GLN A 47 2.82 -0.19 4.76
N ARG A 48 2.72 1.15 4.65
CA ARG A 48 3.30 2.06 5.65
C ARG A 48 2.65 1.90 7.02
N LYS A 49 1.32 1.78 7.07
CA LYS A 49 0.58 1.58 8.32
C LYS A 49 0.91 0.23 8.95
N GLN A 50 0.98 -0.84 8.15
CA GLN A 50 1.37 -2.17 8.63
C GLN A 50 2.79 -2.18 9.19
N HIS A 51 3.74 -1.55 8.49
CA HIS A 51 5.11 -1.45 8.99
C HIS A 51 5.17 -0.68 10.30
N GLN A 52 4.49 0.46 10.40
CA GLN A 52 4.44 1.24 11.64
C GLN A 52 3.83 0.42 12.79
N GLN A 53 2.73 -0.28 12.55
CA GLN A 53 2.09 -1.16 13.53
C GLN A 53 3.01 -2.29 13.98
N LEU A 54 3.78 -2.89 13.07
CA LEU A 54 4.77 -3.89 13.42
C LEU A 54 5.78 -3.29 14.39
N LEU A 55 6.36 -2.13 14.05
CA LEU A 55 7.33 -1.44 14.90
C LEU A 55 6.77 -1.17 16.29
N ASP A 56 5.53 -0.68 16.38
CA ASP A 56 4.84 -0.35 17.64
C ASP A 56 4.56 -1.56 18.53
N ASN A 57 4.39 -2.75 17.93
CA ASN A 57 4.13 -3.98 18.66
C ASN A 57 5.39 -4.75 19.08
N LEU A 58 6.59 -4.28 18.73
CA LEU A 58 7.84 -4.93 19.15
C LEU A 58 8.03 -4.92 20.66
N LYS A 59 8.51 -6.04 21.20
CA LYS A 59 8.84 -6.22 22.61
C LYS A 59 10.27 -6.73 22.79
N ILE A 60 10.79 -6.51 23.99
CA ILE A 60 12.08 -7.08 24.41
C ILE A 60 11.90 -8.60 24.51
N GLY A 61 12.83 -9.34 23.91
CA GLY A 61 12.79 -10.80 23.82
C GLY A 61 12.18 -11.33 22.51
N ASP A 62 11.60 -10.47 21.67
CA ASP A 62 11.07 -10.90 20.37
C ASP A 62 12.21 -11.35 19.44
N LYS A 63 11.97 -12.45 18.72
CA LYS A 63 12.82 -12.85 17.61
C LYS A 63 12.37 -12.13 16.36
N VAL A 64 13.28 -11.44 15.70
CA VAL A 64 13.00 -10.59 14.55
C VAL A 64 13.87 -10.98 13.37
N VAL A 65 13.40 -10.62 12.18
CA VAL A 65 14.17 -10.69 10.95
C VAL A 65 14.33 -9.26 10.42
N THR A 66 15.58 -8.85 10.21
CA THR A 66 15.88 -7.54 9.61
C THR A 66 15.60 -7.54 8.11
N ALA A 67 15.55 -6.36 7.48
CA ALA A 67 15.37 -6.21 6.03
C ALA A 67 16.45 -6.96 5.21
N SER A 68 17.64 -7.17 5.78
CA SER A 68 18.73 -7.93 5.15
C SER A 68 18.63 -9.45 5.37
N GLY A 69 17.60 -9.93 6.06
CA GLY A 69 17.40 -11.36 6.34
C GLY A 69 18.14 -11.91 7.56
N ILE A 70 18.67 -11.03 8.43
CA ILE A 70 19.38 -11.44 9.64
C ILE A 70 18.36 -11.79 10.72
N TYR A 71 18.50 -12.97 11.32
CA TYR A 71 17.73 -13.40 12.49
C TYR A 71 18.43 -12.92 13.75
N ALA A 72 17.70 -12.22 14.61
CA ALA A 72 18.23 -11.70 15.86
C ALA A 72 17.15 -11.62 16.93
N SER A 73 17.58 -11.53 18.19
CA SER A 73 16.70 -11.34 19.34
C SER A 73 16.80 -9.92 19.86
N VAL A 74 15.66 -9.32 20.21
CA VAL A 74 15.63 -7.94 20.69
C VAL A 74 16.04 -7.87 22.16
N ILE A 75 17.13 -7.17 22.45
CA ILE A 75 17.68 -7.03 23.81
C ILE A 75 17.24 -5.71 24.45
N LYS A 76 17.15 -4.65 23.63
CA LYS A 76 16.78 -3.31 24.09
C LYS A 76 16.04 -2.57 23.00
N LEU A 77 14.87 -2.02 23.35
CA LEU A 77 14.14 -1.09 22.51
C LEU A 77 14.52 0.36 22.86
N GLY A 78 14.71 1.17 21.83
CA GLY A 78 14.66 2.62 21.89
C GLY A 78 13.72 3.13 20.79
N ASP A 79 13.42 4.43 20.81
CA ASP A 79 12.43 5.02 19.89
C ASP A 79 12.88 4.95 18.44
N GLU A 80 14.15 5.30 18.19
CA GLU A 80 14.73 5.38 16.85
C GLU A 80 15.64 4.17 16.54
N ARG A 81 16.34 3.65 17.56
CA ARG A 81 17.30 2.55 17.44
C ARG A 81 16.96 1.39 18.36
N VAL A 82 17.20 0.17 17.88
CA VAL A 82 17.03 -1.08 18.63
C VAL A 82 18.38 -1.78 18.75
N THR A 83 18.62 -2.44 19.88
CA THR A 83 19.79 -3.31 20.05
C THR A 83 19.37 -4.76 19.93
N LEU A 84 19.99 -5.48 18.99
CA LEU A 84 19.70 -6.86 18.67
C LEU A 84 20.90 -7.76 18.97
N GLU A 85 20.65 -8.95 19.50
CA GLU A 85 21.63 -10.02 19.67
C GLU A 85 21.54 -10.97 18.47
N ILE A 86 22.62 -11.08 17.71
CA ILE A 86 22.68 -11.94 16.51
C ILE A 86 23.33 -13.29 16.86
N ALA A 87 24.27 -13.26 17.81
CA ALA A 87 24.99 -14.42 18.31
C ALA A 87 25.41 -14.17 19.77
N PRO A 88 25.80 -15.20 20.54
CA PRO A 88 26.20 -15.03 21.94
C PRO A 88 27.27 -13.95 22.09
N LYS A 89 26.99 -12.93 22.90
CA LYS A 89 27.86 -11.75 23.14
C LYS A 89 28.07 -10.83 21.93
N VAL A 90 27.32 -11.01 20.83
CA VAL A 90 27.38 -10.14 19.65
C VAL A 90 26.10 -9.32 19.56
N ASN A 91 26.22 -8.07 20.00
CA ASN A 91 25.12 -7.11 20.00
C ASN A 91 25.36 -6.05 18.93
N VAL A 92 24.33 -5.78 18.12
CA VAL A 92 24.38 -4.78 17.05
C VAL A 92 23.22 -3.82 17.24
N GLN A 93 23.49 -2.55 17.00
CA GLN A 93 22.49 -1.49 17.07
C GLN A 93 22.09 -1.10 15.65
N ILE A 94 20.79 -1.14 15.36
CA ILE A 94 20.24 -0.78 14.05
C ILE A 94 19.05 0.16 14.23
N ASP A 95 18.69 0.86 13.18
CA ASP A 95 17.47 1.67 13.19
C ASP A 95 16.24 0.77 13.29
N ARG A 96 15.26 1.17 14.09
CA ARG A 96 14.04 0.40 14.34
C ARG A 96 13.29 0.11 13.05
N ILE A 97 13.34 1.02 12.08
CA ILE A 97 12.72 0.88 10.76
C ILE A 97 13.26 -0.29 9.93
N GLN A 98 14.46 -0.80 10.24
CA GLN A 98 15.09 -1.91 9.52
C GLN A 98 14.56 -3.29 9.92
N ILE A 99 13.63 -3.36 10.87
CA ILE A 99 12.98 -4.60 11.28
C ILE A 99 11.87 -4.93 10.28
N ALA A 100 12.01 -6.02 9.53
CA ALA A 100 11.08 -6.35 8.44
C ALA A 100 9.89 -7.19 8.92
N ARG A 101 10.11 -8.10 9.87
CA ARG A 101 9.07 -8.98 10.41
C ARG A 101 9.48 -9.63 11.72
N LEU A 102 8.49 -10.12 12.46
CA LEU A 102 8.70 -11.07 13.54
C LEU A 102 9.07 -12.45 12.96
N ALA A 103 9.99 -13.15 13.63
CA ALA A 103 10.45 -14.47 13.23
C ALA A 103 9.48 -15.57 13.68
N ASP A 104 8.76 -15.36 14.79
CA ASP A 104 7.77 -16.31 15.30
C ASP A 104 6.49 -16.30 14.45
N GLU A 105 6.07 -17.49 14.00
CA GLU A 105 4.88 -17.68 13.16
C GLU A 105 3.56 -17.29 13.85
N SER A 106 3.53 -17.30 15.19
CA SER A 106 2.36 -16.93 15.98
C SER A 106 1.95 -15.46 15.80
N ALA A 107 2.91 -14.56 15.58
CA ALA A 107 2.62 -13.15 15.31
C ALA A 107 2.10 -12.91 13.88
N ARG A 108 2.57 -13.68 12.90
CA ARG A 108 2.07 -13.62 11.50
C ARG A 108 0.59 -14.00 11.37
N LYS A 109 0.05 -14.82 12.30
CA LYS A 109 -1.38 -15.16 12.32
C LYS A 109 -2.25 -13.98 12.75
N ALA A 110 -1.81 -13.22 13.75
CA ALA A 110 -2.53 -12.04 14.24
C ALA A 110 -2.61 -10.92 13.18
N GLU A 111 -1.53 -10.70 12.42
CA GLU A 111 -1.52 -9.72 11.32
C GLU A 111 -2.46 -10.11 10.17
N LYS A 112 -2.49 -11.40 9.79
CA LYS A 112 -3.39 -11.91 8.73
C LYS A 112 -4.86 -11.85 9.14
N GLU A 113 -5.18 -12.01 10.42
CA GLU A 113 -6.55 -11.93 10.94
C GLU A 113 -7.05 -10.49 11.00
N GLN A 114 -6.19 -9.52 11.33
CA GLN A 114 -6.50 -8.09 11.29
C GLN A 114 -6.68 -7.57 9.85
N GLU A 115 -5.83 -7.99 8.92
CA GLU A 115 -5.92 -7.58 7.51
C GLU A 115 -7.21 -8.10 6.83
N GLN A 116 -7.71 -9.27 7.26
CA GLN A 116 -9.00 -9.82 6.80
C GLN A 116 -10.23 -9.14 7.42
N GLN A 117 -10.10 -8.55 8.61
CA GLN A 117 -11.19 -7.81 9.26
C GLN A 117 -11.34 -6.39 8.69
N ASP A 118 -10.24 -5.71 8.40
CA ASP A 118 -10.26 -4.38 7.75
C ASP A 118 -10.82 -4.46 6.32
N ASP A 119 -10.45 -5.49 5.56
CA ASP A 119 -10.98 -5.70 4.19
C ASP A 119 -12.48 -6.09 4.19
N LYS A 120 -12.99 -6.69 5.28
CA LYS A 120 -14.42 -6.96 5.50
C LYS A 120 -15.21 -5.70 5.91
N GLN A 121 -14.62 -4.80 6.70
CA GLN A 121 -15.26 -3.54 7.09
C GLN A 121 -15.33 -2.53 5.94
N GLU A 122 -14.27 -2.43 5.13
CA GLU A 122 -14.24 -1.53 3.98
C GLU A 122 -15.30 -1.91 2.93
N LYS A 123 -15.47 -3.21 2.65
CA LYS A 123 -16.52 -3.73 1.74
C LYS A 123 -17.95 -3.51 2.26
N LYS A 124 -18.21 -3.64 3.56
CA LYS A 124 -19.54 -3.35 4.15
C LYS A 124 -19.90 -1.87 4.08
N SER A 125 -18.93 -0.97 4.30
CA SER A 125 -19.16 0.48 4.24
C SER A 125 -19.40 0.99 2.82
N GLY A 126 -18.72 0.42 1.81
CA GLY A 126 -18.92 0.76 0.40
C GLY A 126 -20.29 0.33 -0.15
N VAL A 127 -20.76 -0.86 0.23
CA VAL A 127 -22.09 -1.37 -0.16
C VAL A 127 -23.22 -0.57 0.49
N PHE A 128 -23.05 -0.12 1.75
CA PHE A 128 -24.06 0.69 2.46
C PHE A 128 -24.16 2.14 1.95
N LYS A 129 -23.05 2.72 1.44
CA LYS A 129 -23.06 4.04 0.80
C LYS A 129 -23.72 4.02 -0.59
N LEU A 130 -23.55 2.96 -1.37
CA LEU A 130 -24.22 2.83 -2.68
C LEU A 130 -25.74 2.57 -2.55
N SER A 131 -26.19 1.83 -1.53
CA SER A 131 -27.62 1.57 -1.33
C SER A 131 -28.41 2.81 -0.85
N SER A 132 -27.75 3.73 -0.15
CA SER A 132 -28.38 4.97 0.35
C SER A 132 -28.51 6.05 -0.74
N VAL A 133 -27.69 6.02 -1.80
CA VAL A 133 -27.78 6.95 -2.94
C VAL A 133 -28.88 6.53 -3.93
N LYS A 134 -29.20 5.23 -4.03
CA LYS A 134 -30.21 4.74 -4.99
C LYS A 134 -31.67 4.85 -4.51
N LYS A 135 -31.92 5.23 -3.25
CA LYS A 135 -33.28 5.36 -2.67
C LYS A 135 -33.82 6.81 -2.68
N LYS A 136 -33.09 7.77 -3.26
CA LYS A 136 -33.47 9.20 -3.26
C LYS A 136 -33.62 9.81 -4.66
N GLY A 137 -33.78 8.97 -5.68
CA GLY A 137 -34.18 9.36 -7.03
C GLY A 137 -35.54 8.75 -7.36
#